data_AF-A0A2K8KT36-F1
#
_entry.id   AF-A0A2K8KT36-F1
#
_cell.length_a   1.000
_cell.length_b   1.000
_cell.length_c   1.000
_cell.angle_alpha   90.00
_cell.angle_beta   90.00
_cell.angle_gamma   90.00
#
_symmetry.space_group_name_H-M   'P 1'
#
loop_
_entity.id
_entity.type
_entity.pdbx_description
1 polymer ?
#
loop_
_entity_poly.entity_id
_entity_poly.type
_entity_poly.pdbx_seq_one_letter_code
_entity_poly.pdbx_strand_id
1 'polypeptide(L)'
;MNHAKSYLPIDREYIPTGTIESVEHTPFNFLDQRRVKKYLKQTHMQLSIAGGIDHTFVFSELRSFHEPIACVYSFDTIAKVNADCPNKNQKGHP
;
A
#
# COMPACT_ATOMS: atom_id res chain seq x y z
N MET A 1 -6.18 -10.65 1.14
CA MET A 1 -5.20 -10.27 2.20
C MET A 1 -4.40 -9.13 1.65
N ASN A 2 -4.73 -7.91 2.06
CA ASN A 2 -3.92 -6.73 1.85
C ASN A 2 -3.98 -5.91 3.13
N HIS A 3 -2.82 -5.65 3.72
CA HIS A 3 -2.69 -5.23 5.11
C HIS A 3 -2.58 -3.71 5.27
N ALA A 4 -2.73 -2.93 4.19
CA ALA A 4 -2.65 -1.48 4.21
C ALA A 4 -4.05 -0.85 3.99
N LYS A 5 -4.58 -0.23 5.04
CA LYS A 5 -5.85 0.53 4.98
C LYS A 5 -5.62 2.02 4.76
N SER A 6 -4.36 2.45 4.79
CA SER A 6 -3.99 3.85 4.64
C SER A 6 -2.74 4.01 3.78
N TYR A 7 -2.56 5.23 3.27
CA TYR A 7 -1.39 5.64 2.50
C TYR A 7 -0.96 7.06 2.90
N LEU A 8 0.25 7.45 2.51
CA LEU A 8 0.77 8.80 2.69
C LEU A 8 0.59 9.59 1.38
N PRO A 9 -0.32 10.58 1.30
CA PRO A 9 -0.40 11.49 0.16
C PRO A 9 0.90 12.28 0.01
N ILE A 10 1.18 12.69 -1.22
CA ILE A 10 2.33 13.53 -1.57
C ILE A 10 1.86 14.88 -2.10
N ASP A 11 2.73 15.88 -1.96
CA ASP A 11 2.60 17.17 -2.63
C ASP A 11 3.26 17.16 -4.02
N ARG A 12 3.31 18.34 -4.66
CA ARG A 12 3.88 18.50 -6.01
C ARG A 12 5.41 18.35 -6.06
N GLU A 13 6.08 18.37 -4.92
CA GLU A 13 7.51 18.10 -4.78
C GLU A 13 7.78 16.62 -4.46
N TYR A 14 6.73 15.78 -4.50
CA TYR A 14 6.75 14.35 -4.16
C TYR A 14 7.09 14.08 -2.68
N ILE A 15 6.89 15.08 -1.82
CA ILE A 15 7.14 14.97 -0.38
C ILE A 15 5.83 14.54 0.30
N PRO A 16 5.85 13.57 1.23
CA PRO A 16 4.68 13.24 2.03
C PRO A 16 4.15 14.47 2.77
N THR A 17 2.85 14.71 2.67
CA THR A 17 2.17 15.90 3.22
C THR A 17 2.13 15.94 4.75
N GLY A 18 2.57 14.86 5.42
CA GLY A 18 2.42 14.66 6.86
C GLY A 18 1.04 14.14 7.28
N THR A 19 0.11 13.93 6.33
CA THR A 19 -1.19 13.32 6.60
C THR A 19 -1.18 11.82 6.30
N ILE A 20 -2.07 11.08 6.97
CA ILE A 20 -2.35 9.67 6.69
C ILE A 20 -3.80 9.59 6.23
N GLU A 21 -4.03 9.10 5.02
CA GLU A 21 -5.36 9.01 4.44
C GLU A 21 -5.81 7.56 4.25
N SER A 22 -7.12 7.31 4.32
CA SER A 22 -7.71 6.01 4.02
C SER A 22 -7.55 5.68 2.53
N VAL A 23 -7.31 4.40 2.23
CA VAL A 23 -7.33 3.92 0.84
C VAL A 23 -8.76 3.76 0.31
N GLU A 24 -9.77 3.71 1.18
CA GLU A 24 -11.16 3.50 0.77
C GLU A 24 -11.64 4.57 -0.20
N HIS A 25 -12.36 4.14 -1.24
CA HIS A 25 -12.83 5.01 -2.33
C HIS A 25 -11.72 5.77 -3.11
N THR A 26 -10.47 5.34 -2.99
CA THR A 26 -9.34 5.89 -3.75
C THR A 26 -8.77 4.86 -4.74
N PRO A 27 -7.92 5.30 -5.69
CA PRO A 27 -7.18 4.40 -6.56
C PRO A 27 -6.13 3.55 -5.84
N PHE A 28 -5.84 3.85 -4.59
CA PHE A 28 -4.90 3.11 -3.74
C PHE A 28 -5.58 1.95 -3.01
N ASN A 29 -6.89 1.73 -3.21
CA ASN A 29 -7.61 0.64 -2.54
C ASN A 29 -7.24 -0.74 -3.10
N PHE A 30 -6.19 -1.35 -2.58
CA PHE A 30 -5.84 -2.73 -2.92
C PHE A 30 -6.43 -3.76 -1.95
N LEU A 31 -7.36 -3.43 -1.05
CA LEU A 31 -7.89 -4.40 -0.07
C LEU A 31 -8.46 -5.67 -0.74
N ASP A 32 -9.08 -5.48 -1.91
CA ASP A 32 -9.44 -6.54 -2.84
C ASP A 32 -8.46 -6.64 -4.01
N GLN A 33 -8.19 -7.86 -4.47
CA GLN A 33 -7.41 -8.08 -5.69
C GLN A 33 -8.06 -7.42 -6.90
N ARG A 34 -7.33 -6.52 -7.57
CA ARG A 34 -7.73 -5.92 -8.84
C ARG A 34 -6.53 -5.60 -9.73
N ARG A 35 -6.79 -5.52 -11.03
CA ARG A 35 -5.79 -5.12 -12.03
C ARG A 35 -5.36 -3.67 -11.80
N VAL A 36 -4.06 -3.44 -11.65
CA VAL A 36 -3.45 -2.10 -11.47
C VAL A 36 -3.93 -1.10 -12.53
N LYS A 37 -4.04 -1.52 -13.81
CA LYS A 37 -4.54 -0.68 -14.91
C LYS A 37 -5.94 -0.08 -14.67
N LYS A 38 -6.79 -0.73 -13.87
CA LYS A 38 -8.13 -0.18 -13.53
C LYS A 38 -8.03 1.01 -12.59
N TYR A 39 -7.06 1.00 -11.67
CA TYR A 39 -6.84 2.09 -10.72
C TYR A 39 -6.19 3.29 -11.38
N LEU A 40 -5.20 3.08 -12.26
CA LEU A 40 -4.55 4.15 -13.01
C LEU A 40 -5.49 4.96 -13.92
N LYS A 41 -6.72 4.47 -14.19
CA LYS A 41 -7.73 5.16 -14.99
C LYS A 41 -8.70 6.01 -14.18
N GLN A 42 -8.63 5.97 -12.86
CA GLN A 42 -9.52 6.76 -12.00
C GLN A 42 -9.08 8.22 -11.96
N THR A 43 -10.03 9.12 -11.81
CA THR A 43 -9.74 10.54 -11.58
C THR A 43 -9.42 10.74 -10.10
N HIS A 44 -8.15 10.99 -9.77
CA HIS A 44 -7.73 11.31 -8.42
C HIS A 44 -6.48 12.19 -8.44
N MET A 45 -6.46 13.23 -7.61
CA MET A 45 -5.38 14.23 -7.61
C MET A 45 -4.00 13.60 -7.42
N GLN A 46 -3.89 12.63 -6.51
CA GLN A 46 -2.62 11.95 -6.21
C GLN A 46 -2.08 11.13 -7.40
N LEU A 47 -2.93 10.62 -8.30
CA LEU A 47 -2.46 9.96 -9.53
C LEU A 47 -1.87 10.97 -10.50
N SER A 48 -2.47 12.16 -10.60
CA SER A 48 -1.97 13.23 -11.46
C SER A 48 -0.64 13.81 -10.96
N ILE A 49 -0.50 13.98 -9.63
CA ILE A 49 0.75 14.46 -9.01
C ILE A 49 1.87 13.43 -9.23
N ALA A 50 1.60 12.16 -8.92
CA ALA A 50 2.60 11.11 -9.03
C ALA A 50 2.90 10.68 -10.48
N GLY A 51 2.01 10.98 -11.44
CA GLY A 51 2.05 10.38 -12.78
C GLY A 51 1.77 8.87 -12.76
N GLY A 52 1.14 8.36 -11.71
CA GLY A 52 0.99 6.93 -11.45
C GLY A 52 0.66 6.65 -9.99
N ILE A 53 1.15 5.52 -9.47
CA ILE A 53 1.10 5.18 -8.05
C ILE A 53 2.53 5.15 -7.55
N ASP A 54 2.90 6.08 -6.68
CA ASP A 54 4.24 6.20 -6.09
C ASP A 54 4.11 6.63 -4.62
N HIS A 55 3.19 5.97 -3.92
CA HIS A 55 2.79 6.33 -2.56
C HIS A 55 3.27 5.27 -1.59
N THR A 56 3.65 5.73 -0.40
CA THR A 56 3.93 4.81 0.71
C THR A 56 2.61 4.31 1.30
N PHE A 57 2.45 2.99 1.34
CA PHE A 57 1.33 2.33 2.01
C PHE A 57 1.65 2.08 3.49
N VAL A 58 0.68 2.36 4.36
CA VAL A 58 0.81 2.17 5.80
C VAL A 58 0.11 0.87 6.20
N PHE A 59 0.92 -0.10 6.64
CA PHE A 59 0.41 -1.40 7.05
C PHE A 59 -0.12 -1.39 8.48
N SER A 60 -1.12 -2.24 8.72
CA SER A 60 -1.66 -2.46 10.06
C SER A 60 -0.61 -3.08 10.99
N GLU A 61 -0.62 -2.63 12.25
CA GLU A 61 0.20 -3.18 13.33
C GLU A 61 -0.19 -4.61 13.72
N LEU A 62 -1.45 -5.00 13.50
CA LEU A 62 -1.99 -6.32 13.83
C LEU A 62 -1.87 -7.28 12.63
N ARG A 63 -0.63 -7.61 12.24
CA ARG A 63 -0.35 -8.54 11.14
C ARG A 63 0.60 -9.66 11.59
N SER A 64 0.47 -10.82 10.94
CA SER A 64 1.47 -11.89 11.04
C SER A 64 2.67 -11.56 10.15
N PHE A 65 3.90 -11.73 10.67
CA PHE A 65 5.12 -11.63 9.84
C PHE A 65 5.34 -12.83 8.94
N HIS A 66 4.67 -13.94 9.23
CA HIS A 66 4.76 -15.16 8.44
C HIS A 66 3.84 -15.12 7.20
N GLU A 67 3.04 -14.06 7.06
CA GLU A 67 2.15 -13.87 5.93
C GLU A 67 2.64 -12.74 5.00
N PRO A 68 2.50 -12.89 3.67
CA PRO A 68 2.79 -11.81 2.73
C PRO A 68 1.94 -10.58 2.98
N ILE A 69 2.59 -9.42 2.97
CA ILE A 69 1.95 -8.12 3.13
C ILE A 69 1.29 -7.63 1.83
N ALA A 70 1.76 -8.13 0.69
CA ALA A 70 1.24 -7.87 -0.65
C ALA A 70 1.52 -9.05 -1.59
N CYS A 71 0.69 -9.20 -2.61
CA CYS A 71 0.86 -10.19 -3.67
C CYS A 71 0.61 -9.55 -5.04
N VAL A 72 1.46 -9.85 -6.01
CA VAL A 72 1.32 -9.42 -7.41
C VAL A 72 1.20 -10.65 -8.29
N TYR A 73 0.25 -10.61 -9.22
CA TYR A 73 -0.07 -11.71 -10.11
C TYR A 73 0.17 -11.28 -11.56
N SER A 74 0.86 -12.12 -12.32
CA SER A 74 0.89 -12.14 -13.78
C SER A 74 0.20 -13.43 -14.26
N PHE A 75 0.06 -13.62 -15.58
CA PHE A 75 -0.68 -14.75 -16.16
C PHE A 75 -0.22 -16.13 -15.65
N ASP A 76 1.05 -16.28 -15.34
CA ASP A 76 1.70 -17.54 -14.97
C ASP A 76 2.49 -17.46 -13.65
N THR A 77 2.62 -16.27 -13.08
CA THR A 77 3.59 -16.01 -11.99
C THR A 77 2.93 -15.24 -10.86
N ILE A 78 3.28 -15.59 -9.63
CA ILE A 78 2.90 -14.86 -8.42
C ILE A 78 4.16 -14.42 -7.69
N ALA A 79 4.29 -13.11 -7.45
CA ALA A 79 5.27 -12.56 -6.53
C ALA A 79 4.59 -12.22 -5.21
N LYS A 80 5.19 -12.66 -4.10
CA LYS A 80 4.72 -12.37 -2.74
C LYS A 80 5.77 -11.51 -2.05
N VAL A 81 5.34 -10.45 -1.38
CA VAL A 81 6.22 -9.55 -0.63
C VAL A 81 5.99 -9.77 0.86
N ASN A 82 7.06 -10.11 1.58
CA ASN A 82 7.09 -10.09 3.04
C ASN A 82 7.86 -8.83 3.47
N ALA A 83 7.48 -8.24 4.60
CA ALA A 83 8.21 -7.10 5.16
C ALA A 83 8.38 -7.27 6.66
N ASP A 84 9.63 -7.46 7.07
CA ASP A 84 10.07 -7.48 8.47
C ASP A 84 10.32 -6.05 8.94
N CYS A 85 9.25 -5.26 9.01
CA CYS A 85 9.31 -3.98 9.71
C CYS A 85 8.82 -4.23 11.16
N PRO A 86 9.72 -4.32 12.15
CA PRO A 86 9.33 -4.64 13.52
C PRO A 86 8.43 -3.53 14.07
N ASN A 87 7.33 -3.91 14.71
CA ASN A 87 6.59 -2.97 15.54
C ASN A 87 7.52 -2.60 16.71
N LYS A 88 7.74 -1.31 16.98
CA LYS A 88 8.56 -0.85 18.12
C LYS A 88 8.08 -1.39 19.47
N ASN A 89 6.87 -1.95 19.52
CA ASN A 89 6.26 -2.57 20.70
C ASN A 89 6.41 -4.11 20.77
N GLN A 90 7.11 -4.74 19.83
CA GLN A 90 7.45 -6.17 19.96
C GLN A 90 8.60 -6.31 20.94
N LYS A 91 8.26 -6.65 22.18
CA LYS A 91 9.23 -7.28 23.08
C LYS A 91 9.73 -8.53 22.36
N GLY A 92 11.05 -8.60 22.16
CA GLY A 92 11.69 -9.75 21.55
C GLY A 92 11.18 -11.03 22.19
N HIS A 93 10.75 -11.97 21.34
CA HIS A 93 10.65 -13.36 21.77
C HIS A 93 12.04 -13.99 21.67
N PRO A 94 12.36 -14.92 22.61
CA PRO A 94 13.72 -15.40 22.87
C PRO A 94 14.42 -16.01 21.66
#